data_AF-A0A392TSP2-F1
#
_entry.id   AF-A0A392TSP2-F1
#
_cell.length_a   1.000
_cell.length_b   1.000
_cell.length_c   1.000
_cell.angle_alpha   90.00
_cell.angle_beta   90.00
_cell.angle_gamma   90.00
#
_symmetry.space_group_name_H-M   'P 1'
#
loop_
_entity.id
_entity.type
_entity.pdbx_description
1 polymer ?
#
loop_
_entity_poly.entity_id
_entity_poly.type
_entity_poly.pdbx_seq_one_letter_code
_entity_poly.pdbx_strand_id
1 'polypeptide(L)' 'MDSLKVTIDPEGNTISVYNNGDGVPVEIHQEEKVYVPELIFGHLLTSSNYDDNV' A
#
# COMPACT_ATOMS: atom_id res chain seq x y z
N MET A 1 1.92 11.88 9.80
CA MET A 1 1.92 12.09 8.34
C MET A 1 1.85 13.59 8.10
N ASP A 2 2.83 14.17 7.43
CA ASP A 2 2.92 15.62 7.17
C ASP A 2 3.39 15.93 5.74
N SER A 3 3.74 14.92 4.93
CA SER A 3 4.12 15.10 3.53
C SER A 3 3.42 14.11 2.60
N LEU A 4 2.85 14.65 1.52
CA LEU A 4 2.37 13.94 0.34
C LEU A 4 3.01 14.58 -0.90
N LYS A 5 3.57 13.77 -1.80
CA LYS A 5 4.18 14.24 -3.05
C LYS A 5 3.61 13.45 -4.22
N VAL A 6 3.22 14.17 -5.27
CA VAL A 6 2.69 13.59 -6.50
C VAL A 6 3.57 14.09 -7.65
N THR A 7 4.09 13.15 -8.43
CA THR A 7 4.87 13.43 -9.64
C THR A 7 4.13 12.87 -10.84
N ILE A 8 3.85 13.72 -11.83
CA ILE A 8 3.25 13.33 -13.11
C ILE A 8 4.28 13.63 -14.19
N ASP A 9 4.70 12.59 -14.89
CA ASP A 9 5.62 12.67 -16.03
C ASP A 9 4.90 12.18 -17.29
N PRO A 10 4.37 13.09 -18.13
CA PRO A 10 3.70 12.74 -19.37
C PRO A 10 4.65 12.14 -20.42
N GLU A 11 5.92 12.56 -20.45
CA GLU A 11 6.90 12.07 -21.42
C GLU A 11 7.27 10.61 -21.11
N GLY A 12 7.44 10.29 -19.82
CA GLY A 12 7.66 8.93 -19.32
C GLY A 12 6.39 8.11 -19.09
N ASN A 13 5.20 8.67 -19.38
CA ASN A 13 3.88 8.06 -19.11
C ASN A 13 3.77 7.47 -17.69
N THR A 14 4.27 8.19 -16.69
CA THR A 14 4.41 7.69 -15.31
C THR A 14 3.74 8.64 -14.31
N ILE A 15 3.01 8.07 -13.36
CA ILE A 15 2.47 8.78 -12.20
C ILE A 15 3.04 8.12 -10.95
N SER A 16 3.65 8.91 -10.07
CA SER A 16 4.18 8.44 -8.78
C SER A 16 3.55 9.20 -7.63
N VAL A 17 3.10 8.45 -6.61
CA VAL A 17 2.53 9.00 -5.39
C VAL A 17 3.39 8.54 -4.22
N TYR A 18 3.87 9.50 -3.42
CA TYR A 18 4.68 9.26 -2.24
C TYR A 18 4.02 9.89 -1.02
N ASN A 19 4.03 9.16 0.09
CA ASN A 19 3.69 9.68 1.40
C ASN A 19 4.77 9.30 2.43
N ASN A 20 4.84 10.09 3.50
CA ASN A 20 5.56 9.71 4.71
C ASN A 20 4.58 9.26 5.82
N GLY A 21 5.10 9.03 7.02
CA GLY A 21 4.37 8.43 8.13
C GLY A 21 4.63 6.94 8.23
N ASP A 22 3.71 6.23 8.88
CA ASP A 22 3.84 4.79 9.06
C ASP A 22 3.68 4.08 7.72
N GLY A 23 4.68 3.26 7.39
CA GLY A 23 4.69 2.46 6.18
C GLY A 23 3.88 1.18 6.32
N VAL A 24 3.78 0.43 5.21
CA VAL A 24 3.24 -0.93 5.24
C VAL A 24 4.24 -1.84 5.95
N PRO A 25 3.82 -2.67 6.93
CA PRO A 25 4.70 -3.63 7.59
C PRO A 25 5.39 -4.57 6.59
N VAL A 26 6.71 -4.74 6.71
CA VAL A 26 7.49 -5.64 5.86
C VAL A 26 7.67 -6.98 6.56
N GLU A 27 6.59 -7.75 6.61
CA GLU A 27 6.54 -9.07 7.24
C GLU A 27 5.65 -10.04 6.46
N ILE A 28 5.77 -11.33 6.76
CA ILE A 28 4.95 -12.37 6.15
C ILE A 28 3.61 -12.45 6.88
N HIS A 29 2.51 -12.28 6.15
CA HIS A 29 1.17 -12.44 6.69
C HIS A 29 0.96 -13.90 7.15
N GLN A 30 0.54 -14.09 8.40
CA GLN A 30 0.58 -15.41 9.04
C GLN A 30 -0.34 -16.44 8.37
N GLU A 31 -1.46 -16.03 7.80
CA GLU A 31 -2.43 -16.93 7.16
C GLU A 31 -2.12 -17.14 5.67
N GLU A 32 -1.91 -16.04 4.95
CA GLU A 32 -1.71 -16.01 3.49
C GLU A 32 -0.29 -16.41 3.05
N LYS A 33 0.67 -16.48 3.98
CA LYS A 33 2.07 -16.91 3.77
C LYS A 33 2.85 -16.13 2.70
N VAL A 34 2.39 -14.92 2.36
CA VAL A 34 3.07 -13.95 1.49
C VAL A 34 3.41 -12.69 2.28
N TYR A 35 4.24 -11.80 1.72
CA TYR A 35 4.53 -10.51 2.34
C TYR A 35 3.30 -9.60 2.35
N VAL A 36 3.09 -8.83 3.41
CA VAL A 36 1.95 -7.89 3.52
C VAL A 36 1.90 -6.89 2.34
N PRO A 37 3.00 -6.27 1.87
CA PRO A 37 2.96 -5.42 0.67
C PRO A 37 2.50 -6.16 -0.59
N GLU A 38 2.91 -7.42 -0.76
CA GLU A 38 2.46 -8.23 -1.91
C GLU A 38 0.97 -8.52 -1.81
N LEU A 39 0.49 -8.89 -0.62
CA LEU A 39 -0.91 -9.21 -0.39
C LEU A 39 -1.83 -8.04 -0.77
N ILE A 40 -1.57 -6.84 -0.26
CA ILE A 40 -2.49 -5.69 -0.41
C ILE A 40 -2.39 -4.99 -1.78
N PHE A 41 -1.26 -5.12 -2.48
CA PHE A 41 -1.09 -4.53 -3.81
C PHE A 41 -1.25 -5.53 -4.96
N GLY A 42 -1.16 -6.83 -4.69
CA GLY A 42 -1.17 -7.90 -5.70
C GLY A 42 -2.43 -8.76 -5.70
N HIS A 43 -3.19 -8.82 -4.61
CA HIS A 43 -4.38 -9.68 -4.49
C HIS A 43 -5.66 -8.86 -4.30
N LEU A 44 -6.70 -9.20 -5.05
CA LEU A 44 -8.02 -8.60 -4.90
C LEU A 44 -8.65 -9.00 -3.55
N LEU A 45 -9.60 -8.18 -3.08
CA LEU A 45 -10.31 -8.41 -1.81
C LEU A 45 -9.37 -8.52 -0.60
N THR A 46 -8.40 -7.63 -0.52
CA THR A 46 -7.51 -7.46 0.62
C THR A 46 -7.65 -6.03 1.18
N SER A 47 -7.80 -5.89 2.49
CA SER A 47 -8.01 -4.60 3.16
C SER A 47 -7.76 -4.73 4.66
N SER A 48 -7.25 -3.68 5.29
CA SER A 48 -7.19 -3.57 6.75
C SER A 48 -8.53 -3.16 7.38
N ASN A 49 -9.51 -2.75 6.56
CA ASN A 49 -10.76 -2.11 6.99
C ASN A 49 -11.98 -3.03 6.78
N TYR A 50 -11.85 -4.33 7.09
CA TYR A 50 -12.96 -5.30 6.95
C TYR A 50 -13.83 -5.46 8.18
N ASP A 51 -13.32 -5.10 9.35
CA ASP A 51 -14.08 -5.13 10.59
C ASP A 51 -14.76 -3.77 10.81
N ASP A 52 -16.08 -3.75 10.71
CA ASP A 52 -16.91 -2.53 10.87
C ASP A 52 -17.15 -2.16 12.34
N ASN A 53 -16.70 -2.99 13.29
CA ASN A 53 -16.90 -2.78 14.73
C ASN A 53 -15.69 -2.18 15.44
N VAL A 54 -14.61 -1.90 14.68
CA VAL A 54 -13.39 -1.21 15.14
C VAL A 54 -13.32 0.22 14.61
#